data_AF-A0A081NU52-F1
#
_entry.id   AF-A0A081NU52-F1
#
_cell.length_a   1.000
_cell.length_b   1.000
_cell.length_c   1.000
_cell.angle_alpha   90.00
_cell.angle_beta   90.00
_cell.angle_gamma   90.00
#
_symmetry.space_group_name_H-M   'P 1'
#
loop_
_entity.id
_entity.type
_entity.pdbx_description
1 polymer ?
#
loop_
_entity_poly.entity_id
_entity_poly.type
_entity_poly.pdbx_seq_one_letter_code
_entity_poly.pdbx_strand_id
1 'polypeptide(L)'
;MFDTIVMKTCPVYPNLESVAAEKIAYLDKGITYKIKDSQIPFIKYYDNSRTLVLQVSIPKFLYGNNVNLLQEKDIPLFFQRLHERCMSYFKLK
;
A
#
# COMPACT_ATOMS: atom_id res chain seq x y z
N MET A 1 -14.37 -6.19 -13.48
CA MET A 1 -12.98 -6.17 -12.95
C MET A 1 -12.73 -4.73 -12.54
N PHE A 2 -12.46 -4.44 -11.26
CA PHE A 2 -12.12 -3.07 -10.87
C PHE A 2 -10.65 -2.84 -11.25
N ASP A 3 -10.37 -1.74 -11.94
CA ASP A 3 -9.01 -1.39 -12.30
C ASP A 3 -8.19 -1.21 -11.02
N THR A 4 -7.17 -2.06 -10.88
CA THR A 4 -6.31 -2.09 -9.71
C THR A 4 -4.96 -1.56 -10.15
N ILE A 5 -4.46 -0.54 -9.45
CA ILE A 5 -3.15 0.01 -9.73
C ILE A 5 -2.11 -0.66 -8.84
N VAL A 6 -0.94 -0.92 -9.39
CA VAL A 6 0.23 -1.39 -8.65
C VAL A 6 1.23 -0.25 -8.59
N MET A 7 1.57 0.17 -7.37
CA MET A 7 2.53 1.24 -7.12
C MET A 7 3.73 0.68 -6.38
N LYS A 8 4.91 1.18 -6.73
CA LYS A 8 6.16 0.91 -6.03
C LYS A 8 6.71 2.22 -5.49
N THR A 9 7.19 2.20 -4.26
CA THR A 9 7.84 3.37 -3.67
C THR A 9 9.32 3.41 -4.00
N CYS A 10 9.92 4.58 -3.85
CA CYS A 10 11.36 4.67 -3.59
C CYS A 10 11.72 3.90 -2.30
N PRO A 11 13.01 3.64 -2.03
CA PRO A 11 13.44 3.02 -0.78
C PRO A 11 12.85 3.71 0.46
N VAL A 12 12.20 2.94 1.34
CA VAL A 12 11.57 3.40 2.58
C VAL A 12 11.97 2.54 3.78
N TYR A 13 11.91 3.13 4.98
CA TYR A 13 12.30 2.49 6.26
C TYR A 13 11.11 2.42 7.22
N PRO A 14 10.12 1.56 6.92
CA PRO A 14 8.95 1.42 7.77
C PRO A 14 9.31 0.81 9.12
N ASN A 15 8.64 1.23 10.20
CA ASN A 15 8.70 0.51 11.47
C ASN A 15 7.84 -0.75 11.39
N LEU A 16 8.45 -1.86 10.96
CA LEU A 16 7.78 -3.15 10.74
C LEU A 16 7.24 -3.82 12.01
N GLU A 17 7.70 -3.45 13.20
CA GLU A 17 7.16 -3.99 14.46
C GLU A 17 5.81 -3.35 14.81
N SER A 18 5.63 -2.09 14.42
CA SER A 18 4.40 -1.33 14.69
C SER A 18 3.23 -1.69 13.78
N VAL A 19 3.52 -2.34 12.65
CA VAL A 19 2.54 -2.80 11.67
C VAL A 19 2.54 -4.31 11.77
N ALA A 20 1.42 -4.95 12.12
CA ALA A 20 1.30 -6.41 12.30
C ALA A 20 1.66 -7.19 11.01
N ALA A 21 2.96 -7.27 10.71
CA ALA A 21 3.52 -7.68 9.45
C ALA A 21 3.93 -9.14 9.53
N GLU A 22 3.48 -9.93 8.57
CA GLU A 22 3.86 -11.33 8.44
C GLU A 22 5.19 -11.41 7.68
N LYS A 23 6.23 -11.89 8.36
CA LYS A 23 7.57 -12.07 7.79
C LYS A 23 7.64 -13.38 7.00
N ILE A 24 8.08 -13.29 5.74
CA ILE A 24 8.29 -14.42 4.85
C ILE A 24 9.74 -14.36 4.34
N ALA A 25 10.53 -15.39 4.64
CA ALA A 25 11.88 -15.52 4.16
C ALA A 25 11.92 -16.45 2.93
N TYR A 26 12.56 -16.00 1.86
CA TYR A 26 12.84 -16.78 0.66
C TYR A 26 14.35 -16.99 0.56
N LEU A 27 14.78 -18.21 0.24
CA LEU A 27 16.21 -18.57 0.14
C LEU A 27 16.97 -17.63 -0.81
N ASP A 28 16.36 -17.31 -1.95
CA ASP A 28 16.99 -16.59 -3.06
C ASP A 28 16.48 -15.15 -3.23
N LYS A 29 15.36 -14.78 -2.58
CA LYS A 29 14.75 -13.44 -2.70
C LYS A 29 14.83 -12.60 -1.41
N GLY A 30 15.42 -13.15 -0.35
CA GLY A 30 15.54 -12.51 0.95
C GLY A 30 14.22 -12.40 1.70
N ILE A 31 14.10 -11.39 2.55
CA ILE A 31 12.97 -11.23 3.45
C ILE A 31 11.92 -10.32 2.81
N THR A 32 10.68 -10.79 2.81
CA THR A 32 9.50 -10.00 2.43
C THR A 32 8.53 -9.94 3.60
N TYR A 33 7.93 -8.79 3.82
CA TYR A 33 6.90 -8.60 4.84
C TYR A 33 5.57 -8.33 4.15
N LYS A 34 4.53 -9.09 4.52
CA LYS A 34 3.15 -8.79 4.15
C LYS A 34 2.52 -7.97 5.26
N ILE A 35 2.03 -6.79 4.93
CA ILE A 35 1.40 -5.89 5.90
C ILE A 35 -0.11 -5.94 5.69
N LYS A 36 -0.86 -6.13 6.78
CA LYS A 36 -2.32 -6.11 6.75
C LYS A 36 -2.84 -4.68 6.95
N ASP A 37 -3.77 -4.29 6.08
CA ASP A 37 -4.46 -3.00 6.14
C ASP A 37 -5.93 -3.18 5.74
N SER A 38 -6.82 -2.40 6.32
CA SER A 38 -8.26 -2.50 6.06
C SER A 38 -8.71 -1.81 4.77
N GLN A 39 -7.93 -0.84 4.27
CA GLN A 39 -8.24 -0.05 3.09
C GLN A 39 -7.38 -0.43 1.88
N ILE A 40 -6.13 -0.82 2.11
CA ILE A 40 -5.19 -1.26 1.09
C ILE A 40 -5.11 -2.79 1.12
N PRO A 41 -5.71 -3.49 0.14
CA PRO A 41 -5.85 -4.94 0.19
C PRO A 41 -4.52 -5.67 0.08
N PHE A 42 -3.49 -5.03 -0.47
CA PHE A 42 -2.19 -5.63 -0.67
C PHE A 42 -1.08 -4.63 -0.42
N ILE A 43 -0.29 -4.94 0.61
CA ILE A 43 0.94 -4.23 0.94
C ILE A 43 2.05 -5.28 1.12
N LYS A 44 3.13 -5.14 0.35
CA LYS A 44 4.35 -5.93 0.51
C LYS A 44 5.56 -5.02 0.66
N TYR A 45 6.42 -5.34 1.61
CA TYR A 45 7.72 -4.71 1.77
C TYR A 45 8.83 -5.72 1.48
N TYR A 46 9.74 -5.36 0.59
CA TYR A 46 10.94 -6.14 0.28
C TYR A 46 12.12 -5.55 1.03
N ASP A 47 12.67 -6.31 1.97
CA ASP A 47 13.73 -5.83 2.87
C ASP A 47 15.02 -5.51 2.12
N ASN A 48 15.41 -6.40 1.20
CA ASN A 48 16.64 -6.29 0.41
C ASN A 48 16.69 -5.00 -0.43
N SER A 49 15.58 -4.67 -1.10
CA SER A 49 15.48 -3.49 -1.97
C SER A 49 14.85 -2.28 -1.26
N ARG A 50 14.47 -2.44 0.01
CA ARG A 50 13.75 -1.46 0.83
C ARG A 50 12.50 -0.90 0.15
N THR A 51 11.88 -1.69 -0.71
CA THR A 51 10.79 -1.23 -1.59
C THR A 51 9.45 -1.65 -1.03
N LEU A 52 8.51 -0.71 -0.96
CA LEU A 52 7.12 -1.00 -0.67
C LEU A 52 6.33 -1.12 -1.98
N VAL A 53 5.51 -2.17 -2.07
CA VAL A 53 4.60 -2.41 -3.19
C VAL A 53 3.17 -2.40 -2.66
N LEU A 54 2.37 -1.52 -3.23
CA LEU A 54 0.97 -1.32 -2.91
C LEU A 54 0.13 -1.73 -4.10
N GLN A 55 -0.91 -2.50 -3.88
CA GLN A 55 -1.91 -2.78 -4.90
C GLN A 55 -3.29 -2.44 -4.35
N VAL A 56 -3.98 -1.53 -5.04
CA VAL A 56 -5.21 -0.92 -4.57
C VAL A 56 -6.11 -0.55 -5.74
N SER A 57 -7.43 -0.63 -5.51
CA SER A 57 -8.43 -0.15 -6.46
C SER A 57 -8.86 1.24 -6.04
N ILE A 58 -8.73 2.23 -6.94
CA ILE A 58 -9.08 3.64 -6.68
C ILE A 58 -10.51 3.81 -6.14
N PRO A 59 -11.58 3.30 -6.81
CA PRO A 59 -12.95 3.52 -6.33
C PRO A 59 -13.19 2.83 -4.99
N LYS A 60 -12.63 1.62 -4.78
CA LYS A 60 -12.78 0.91 -3.50
C LYS A 60 -12.04 1.59 -2.36
N PHE A 61 -10.88 2.16 -2.63
CA PHE A 61 -10.13 2.91 -1.63
C PHE A 61 -10.84 4.19 -1.21
N LEU A 62 -11.47 4.89 -2.16
CA LEU A 62 -12.18 6.13 -1.89
C LEU A 62 -13.57 5.94 -1.27
N TYR A 63 -14.33 4.94 -1.74
CA TYR A 63 -15.76 4.79 -1.48
C TYR A 63 -16.16 3.41 -0.93
N GLY A 64 -15.21 2.52 -0.69
CA GLY A 64 -15.48 1.16 -0.20
C GLY A 64 -16.22 0.32 -1.24
N ASN A 65 -17.31 -0.33 -0.81
CA ASN A 65 -18.13 -1.15 -1.70
C ASN A 65 -19.17 -0.32 -2.49
N ASN A 66 -19.23 1.00 -2.28
CA ASN A 66 -20.11 1.85 -3.04
C ASN A 66 -19.53 2.08 -4.43
N VAL A 67 -20.19 1.51 -5.44
CA VAL A 67 -19.78 1.62 -6.84
C VAL A 67 -20.23 2.98 -7.36
N ASN A 68 -19.41 4.00 -7.14
CA ASN A 68 -19.56 5.30 -7.77
C ASN A 68 -18.66 5.36 -9.01
N LEU A 69 -19.17 5.99 -10.08
CA LEU A 69 -18.35 6.31 -11.25
C LEU A 69 -17.26 7.31 -10.83
N LEU A 70 -16.00 7.01 -11.15
CA LEU A 70 -14.89 7.91 -10.88
C LEU A 70 -15.02 9.19 -11.71
N GLN A 71 -14.84 10.34 -11.07
CA GLN A 71 -14.70 11.63 -11.72
C GLN A 71 -13.24 12.09 -11.69
N GLU A 72 -12.85 13.02 -12.57
CA GLU A 72 -11.47 13.51 -12.66
C GLU A 72 -10.95 14.06 -11.33
N LYS A 73 -11.80 14.75 -10.57
CA LYS A 73 -11.47 15.29 -9.24
C LYS A 73 -11.13 14.22 -8.20
N ASP A 74 -11.54 12.98 -8.43
CA ASP A 74 -11.33 11.89 -7.49
C ASP A 74 -9.91 11.30 -7.61
N ILE A 75 -9.22 11.50 -8.74
CA ILE A 75 -7.82 11.09 -8.94
C ILE A 75 -6.86 11.81 -7.96
N PRO A 76 -6.83 13.15 -7.88
CA PRO A 76 -5.97 13.83 -6.91
C PRO A 76 -6.36 13.51 -5.45
N LEU A 77 -7.67 13.38 -5.17
CA LEU A 77 -8.16 12.97 -3.85
C LEU A 77 -7.65 11.58 -3.45
N PHE A 78 -7.60 10.63 -4.41
CA PHE A 78 -7.05 9.30 -4.19
C PHE A 78 -5.58 9.37 -3.76
N PHE A 79 -4.75 10.08 -4.50
CA PHE A 79 -3.32 10.18 -4.17
C PHE A 79 -3.08 10.89 -2.83
N GLN A 80 -3.87 11.91 -2.50
CA GLN A 80 -3.81 12.56 -1.21
C GLN A 80 -4.11 11.59 -0.06
N ARG A 81 -5.26 10.91 -0.10
CA ARG A 81 -5.67 9.98 0.96
C ARG A 81 -4.72 8.78 1.07
N LEU A 82 -4.20 8.30 -0.06
CA LEU A 82 -3.21 7.24 -0.09
C LEU A 82 -1.92 7.69 0.61
N HIS A 83 -1.46 8.91 0.34
CA HIS A 83 -0.29 9.48 0.98
C HIS A 83 -0.48 9.59 2.51
N GLU A 84 -1.61 10.14 2.96
CA GLU A 84 -1.96 10.23 4.39
C GLU A 84 -1.96 8.85 5.07
N ARG A 85 -2.55 7.84 4.41
CA ARG A 85 -2.58 6.47 4.92
C ARG A 85 -1.16 5.89 5.03
N CYS A 86 -0.35 6.02 3.98
CA CYS A 86 1.04 5.56 3.99
C CYS A 86 1.87 6.25 5.07
N MET A 87 1.70 7.57 5.28
CA MET A 87 2.38 8.32 6.33
C MET A 87 2.00 7.82 7.73
N SER A 88 0.71 7.52 7.96
CA SER A 88 0.25 6.98 9.25
C SER A 88 0.86 5.60 9.57
N TYR A 89 1.10 4.78 8.55
CA TYR A 89 1.62 3.41 8.70
C TYR A 89 3.13 3.34 8.79
N PHE A 90 3.83 4.13 7.98
CA PHE A 90 5.27 3.98 7.80
C PHE A 90 6.10 5.06 8.49
N LYS A 91 5.45 6.08 9.09
CA LYS A 91 6.12 7.22 9.74
C LYS A 91 7.29 7.72 8.90
N LEU A 92 7.09 7.82 7.57
CA LEU A 92 8.11 8.28 6.65
C LEU A 92 8.45 9.71 7.05
N LYS A 93 9.61 9.90 7.70
CA LYS A 93 10.18 11.22 7.96
C LYS A 93 10.91 11.71 6.72
#